data_AF-A0A1S8X624-F1
#
_entry.id   AF-A0A1S8X624-F1
#
_cell.length_a   1.000
_cell.length_b   1.000
_cell.length_c   1.000
_cell.angle_alpha   90.00
_cell.angle_beta   90.00
_cell.angle_gamma   90.00
#
_symmetry.space_group_name_H-M   'P 1'
#
loop_
_entity.id
_entity.type
_entity.pdbx_description
1 polymer ?
#
loop_
_entity_poly.entity_id
_entity_poly.type
_entity_poly.pdbx_seq_one_letter_code
_entity_poly.pdbx_strand_id
1 'polypeptide(L)'
;MYRCDRFQTGPDLGQVYLITGLYEDGVPNVDSCSWKARWNDVTRQQKRHLRFKYQAYCGICKIQRVLRINPIYHRRSDTCYVALTPNPNELACRDRFSICRYKRQTQSCGFNQRTPYEICEKWLSVKA
;
A
#
# COMPACT_ATOMS: atom_id res chain seq x y z
N MET A 1 10.06 5.74 -13.87
CA MET A 1 9.83 7.07 -13.27
C MET A 1 8.33 7.32 -13.36
N TYR A 2 7.60 7.29 -12.24
CA TYR A 2 6.14 7.52 -12.29
C TYR A 2 5.93 8.99 -12.63
N ARG A 3 5.33 9.28 -13.79
CA ARG A 3 4.88 10.63 -14.12
C ARG A 3 3.79 10.99 -13.15
N CYS A 4 4.08 11.98 -12.35
CA CYS A 4 3.18 12.44 -11.33
C CYS A 4 2.08 13.34 -11.98
N ASP A 5 1.09 12.74 -12.65
CA ASP A 5 0.00 13.47 -13.34
C ASP A 5 -1.04 14.04 -12.37
N ARG A 6 -1.17 15.37 -12.35
CA ARG A 6 -2.22 16.13 -11.63
C ARG A 6 -3.61 15.49 -11.86
N PHE A 7 -4.53 15.67 -10.90
CA PHE A 7 -5.95 15.28 -11.04
C PHE A 7 -6.46 15.60 -12.46
N GLN A 8 -6.56 14.60 -13.35
CA GLN A 8 -7.05 14.84 -14.72
C GLN A 8 -8.55 15.17 -14.68
N THR A 9 -9.25 14.66 -13.66
CA THR A 9 -10.63 15.00 -13.31
C THR A 9 -10.69 15.19 -11.79
N GLY A 10 -11.31 16.27 -11.32
CA GLY A 10 -11.49 16.55 -9.89
C GLY A 10 -12.35 15.50 -9.18
N PRO A 11 -12.51 15.59 -7.85
CA PRO A 11 -13.40 14.68 -7.12
C PRO A 11 -14.87 14.85 -7.55
N ASP A 12 -15.61 13.74 -7.59
CA ASP A 12 -17.04 13.73 -7.86
C ASP A 12 -17.78 14.40 -6.68
N LEU A 13 -18.72 15.30 -6.99
CA LEU A 13 -19.52 15.95 -5.96
C LEU A 13 -20.40 14.93 -5.20
N GLY A 14 -20.50 15.12 -3.88
CA GLY A 14 -21.29 14.24 -3.01
C GLY A 14 -20.61 12.91 -2.63
N GLN A 15 -19.38 12.67 -3.09
CA GLN A 15 -18.60 11.48 -2.71
C GLN A 15 -17.60 11.77 -1.60
N VAL A 16 -17.33 10.77 -0.76
CA VAL A 16 -16.30 10.82 0.28
C VAL A 16 -15.03 10.17 -0.25
N TYR A 17 -13.88 10.81 -0.03
CA TYR A 17 -12.58 10.32 -0.49
C TYR A 17 -11.61 10.10 0.66
N LEU A 18 -10.76 9.09 0.51
CA LEU A 18 -9.49 8.99 1.20
C LEU A 18 -8.45 9.75 0.40
N ILE A 19 -7.76 10.68 1.06
CA ILE A 19 -6.67 11.46 0.47
C ILE A 19 -5.50 11.44 1.45
N THR A 20 -4.32 11.08 0.94
CA THR A 20 -3.05 11.29 1.63
C THR A 20 -2.32 12.45 0.97
N GLY A 21 -1.49 13.17 1.71
CA GLY A 21 -0.78 14.34 1.22
C GLY A 21 0.25 14.82 2.23
N LEU A 22 0.97 15.87 1.87
CA LEU A 22 1.89 16.57 2.74
C LEU A 22 1.29 17.92 3.14
N TYR A 23 1.65 18.43 4.31
CA TYR A 23 1.34 19.81 4.66
C TYR A 23 2.56 20.67 4.29
N GLU A 24 2.35 21.65 3.42
CA GLU A 24 3.35 22.64 3.01
C GLU A 24 2.80 24.01 3.41
N ASP A 25 3.53 24.73 4.26
CA ASP A 25 3.11 26.04 4.80
C ASP A 25 1.69 26.05 5.41
N GLY A 26 1.33 24.95 6.08
CA GLY A 26 0.01 24.77 6.71
C GLY A 26 -1.12 24.42 5.73
N VAL A 27 -0.83 24.32 4.43
CA VAL A 27 -1.79 23.94 3.38
C VAL A 27 -1.58 22.47 3.00
N PRO A 28 -2.65 21.66 2.91
CA PRO A 28 -2.53 20.30 2.42
C PRO A 28 -2.21 20.30 0.91
N ASN A 29 -1.02 19.84 0.56
CA ASN A 29 -0.60 19.59 -0.80
C ASN A 29 -0.80 18.10 -1.16
N VAL A 30 -1.45 17.86 -2.30
CA VAL A 30 -1.81 16.54 -2.80
C VAL A 30 -1.38 16.48 -4.26
N ASP A 31 -0.41 15.62 -4.55
CA ASP A 31 0.04 15.37 -5.89
C ASP A 31 -0.64 14.13 -6.49
N SER A 32 -0.16 13.68 -7.63
CA SER A 32 -0.59 12.45 -8.30
C SER A 32 -0.12 11.15 -7.63
N CYS A 33 0.95 11.26 -6.86
CA CYS A 33 1.71 10.16 -6.28
C CYS A 33 1.18 9.85 -4.87
N SER A 34 0.38 10.78 -4.34
CA SER A 34 -0.54 10.67 -3.22
C SER A 34 -1.61 9.60 -3.45
N TRP A 35 -1.90 8.81 -2.41
CA TRP A 35 -3.00 7.85 -2.43
C TRP A 35 -4.33 8.59 -2.36
N LYS A 36 -5.12 8.44 -3.41
CA LYS A 36 -6.46 8.99 -3.58
C LYS A 36 -7.41 7.87 -3.96
N ALA A 37 -8.52 7.72 -3.24
CA ALA A 37 -9.53 6.71 -3.55
C ALA A 37 -10.90 7.14 -3.03
N ARG A 38 -11.98 6.79 -3.74
CA ARG A 38 -13.33 6.91 -3.16
C ARG A 38 -13.39 6.03 -1.92
N TRP A 39 -13.99 6.53 -0.85
CA TRP A 39 -14.07 5.82 0.42
C TRP A 39 -14.76 4.45 0.28
N ASN A 40 -15.70 4.33 -0.65
CA ASN A 40 -16.38 3.07 -0.95
C ASN A 40 -15.45 2.03 -1.62
N ASP A 41 -14.41 2.46 -2.31
CA ASP A 41 -13.43 1.58 -2.97
C ASP A 41 -12.33 1.11 -2.00
N VAL A 42 -12.15 1.81 -0.88
CA VAL A 42 -11.20 1.43 0.18
C VAL A 42 -11.72 0.19 0.90
N THR A 43 -10.93 -0.87 0.94
CA THR A 43 -11.37 -2.14 1.53
C THR A 43 -11.59 -2.01 3.04
N ARG A 44 -12.45 -2.86 3.60
CA ARG A 44 -12.65 -2.94 5.07
C ARG A 44 -11.32 -3.12 5.82
N GLN A 45 -10.37 -3.84 5.21
CA GLN A 45 -9.05 -4.07 5.79
C GLN A 45 -8.17 -2.83 5.75
N GLN A 46 -8.13 -2.10 4.63
CA GLN A 46 -7.45 -0.80 4.53
C GLN A 46 -8.01 0.21 5.53
N LYS A 47 -9.35 0.32 5.63
CA LYS A 47 -10.02 1.19 6.63
C LYS A 47 -9.60 0.82 8.05
N ARG A 48 -9.52 -0.48 8.36
CA ARG A 48 -9.04 -0.98 9.65
C ARG A 48 -7.57 -0.61 9.90
N HIS A 49 -6.72 -0.70 8.88
CA HIS A 49 -5.31 -0.36 9.00
C HIS A 49 -5.08 1.14 9.17
N LEU A 50 -5.81 2.00 8.44
CA LEU A 50 -5.77 3.46 8.56
C LEU A 50 -6.04 3.94 9.97
N ARG A 51 -6.99 3.32 10.68
CA ARG A 51 -7.35 3.73 12.04
C ARG A 51 -6.27 3.48 13.09
N PHE A 52 -5.39 2.49 12.90
CA PHE A 52 -4.45 2.10 13.97
C PHE A 52 -3.21 1.33 13.53
N LYS A 53 -3.27 0.49 12.49
CA LYS A 53 -2.13 -0.38 12.14
C LYS A 53 -1.04 0.33 11.34
N TYR A 54 -1.39 1.23 10.42
CA TYR A 54 -0.35 1.95 9.67
C TYR A 54 0.53 2.79 10.61
N GLN A 55 -0.08 3.54 11.52
CA GLN A 55 0.67 4.31 12.52
C GLN A 55 1.53 3.43 13.44
N ALA A 56 0.98 2.30 13.93
CA ALA A 56 1.68 1.42 14.86
C ALA A 56 2.98 0.82 14.31
N TYR A 57 3.13 0.73 12.99
CA TYR A 57 4.35 0.22 12.35
C TYR A 57 5.13 1.31 11.59
N CYS A 58 4.57 2.53 11.50
CA CYS A 58 5.28 3.68 10.95
C CYS A 58 6.50 3.97 11.84
N GLY A 59 7.66 4.19 11.22
CA GLY A 59 8.94 4.37 11.92
C GLY A 59 9.64 3.08 12.35
N ILE A 60 8.93 1.95 12.43
CA ILE A 60 9.52 0.62 12.73
C ILE A 60 9.78 -0.15 11.44
N CYS A 61 8.78 -0.22 10.57
CA CYS A 61 8.85 -0.95 9.32
C CYS A 61 8.89 0.00 8.13
N LYS A 62 9.77 -0.31 7.18
CA LYS A 62 9.90 0.39 5.90
C LYS A 62 9.34 -0.47 4.78
N ILE A 63 8.77 0.18 3.77
CA ILE A 63 8.39 -0.47 2.52
C ILE A 63 9.36 0.02 1.47
N GLN A 64 10.06 -0.91 0.81
CA GLN A 64 11.01 -0.57 -0.25
C GLN A 64 10.58 -1.24 -1.55
N ARG A 65 10.39 -0.43 -2.60
CA ARG A 65 10.12 -0.94 -3.95
C ARG A 65 11.45 -1.24 -4.66
N VAL A 66 11.53 -2.39 -5.33
CA VAL A 66 12.73 -2.89 -6.03
C VAL A 66 12.34 -3.47 -7.38
N LEU A 67 13.22 -3.45 -8.38
CA LEU A 67 12.92 -4.01 -9.71
C LEU A 67 12.62 -5.52 -9.65
N ARG A 68 13.40 -6.26 -8.85
CA ARG A 68 13.19 -7.68 -8.58
C ARG A 68 13.65 -7.99 -7.16
N ILE A 69 12.97 -8.89 -6.47
CA ILE A 69 13.40 -9.31 -5.14
C ILE A 69 14.59 -10.28 -5.29
N ASN A 70 15.74 -9.90 -4.74
CA ASN A 70 16.90 -10.78 -4.60
C ASN A 70 17.14 -11.07 -3.10
N PRO A 71 16.98 -12.32 -2.65
CA PRO A 71 17.16 -12.69 -1.25
C PRO A 71 18.56 -12.42 -0.70
N ILE A 72 19.59 -12.26 -1.52
CA ILE A 72 20.96 -11.95 -1.07
C ILE A 72 21.07 -10.49 -0.62
N TYR A 73 20.48 -9.57 -1.38
CA TYR A 73 20.59 -8.13 -1.14
C TYR A 73 19.42 -7.57 -0.32
N HIS A 74 18.28 -8.25 -0.29
CA HIS A 74 17.05 -7.78 0.36
C HIS A 74 16.79 -8.50 1.67
N ARG A 75 17.71 -8.37 2.63
CA ARG A 75 17.70 -9.08 3.93
C ARG A 75 17.43 -8.21 5.15
N ARG A 76 17.26 -6.89 4.97
CA ARG A 76 17.04 -5.98 6.10
C ARG A 76 15.79 -6.38 6.90
N SER A 77 15.96 -6.58 8.21
CA SER A 77 14.87 -6.96 9.11
C SER A 77 13.83 -5.85 9.30
N ASP A 78 14.17 -4.59 9.08
CA ASP A 78 13.26 -3.43 9.18
C ASP A 78 12.45 -3.18 7.91
N THR A 79 12.62 -3.98 6.84
CA THR A 79 12.12 -3.62 5.50
C THR A 79 11.28 -4.73 4.86
N CYS A 80 10.07 -4.37 4.40
CA CYS A 80 9.29 -5.19 3.50
C CYS A 80 9.56 -4.79 2.04
N TYR A 81 10.10 -5.71 1.26
CA TYR A 81 10.42 -5.48 -0.14
C TYR A 81 9.22 -5.77 -1.04
N VAL A 82 9.04 -4.90 -2.04
CA VAL A 82 7.97 -4.96 -3.03
C VAL A 82 8.61 -4.96 -4.41
N ALA A 83 8.42 -6.04 -5.18
CA ALA A 83 8.80 -6.01 -6.58
C ALA A 83 7.93 -5.00 -7.34
N LEU A 84 8.56 -4.20 -8.19
CA LEU A 84 7.87 -3.41 -9.21
C LEU A 84 7.33 -4.37 -10.27
N THR A 85 6.12 -4.12 -10.73
CA THR A 85 5.49 -4.89 -11.79
C THR A 85 4.75 -3.94 -12.72
N PRO A 86 4.82 -4.18 -14.05
CA PRO A 86 4.01 -3.43 -15.01
C PRO A 86 2.52 -3.78 -14.90
N ASN A 87 2.17 -4.90 -14.26
CA ASN A 87 0.79 -5.34 -14.07
C ASN A 87 0.25 -4.85 -12.72
N PRO A 88 -0.61 -3.82 -12.69
CA PRO A 88 -1.14 -3.29 -11.42
C PRO A 88 -1.97 -4.31 -10.64
N ASN A 89 -2.49 -5.37 -11.29
CA ASN A 89 -3.26 -6.42 -10.63
C ASN A 89 -2.38 -7.28 -9.70
N GLU A 90 -1.11 -7.48 -10.04
CA GLU A 90 -0.18 -8.28 -9.21
C GLU A 90 0.11 -7.66 -7.85
N LEU A 91 -0.07 -6.34 -7.71
CA LEU A 91 0.07 -5.67 -6.41
C LEU A 91 -1.28 -5.42 -5.73
N ALA A 92 -2.39 -5.59 -6.45
CA ALA A 92 -3.72 -5.23 -5.97
C ALA A 92 -4.08 -5.98 -4.69
N CYS A 93 -3.79 -7.29 -4.62
CA CYS A 93 -4.10 -8.09 -3.43
C CYS A 93 -3.28 -7.66 -2.22
N ARG A 94 -1.97 -7.44 -2.40
CA ARG A 94 -1.10 -6.97 -1.33
C ARG A 94 -1.51 -5.59 -0.84
N ASP A 95 -1.72 -4.66 -1.75
CA ASP A 95 -1.98 -3.26 -1.41
C ASP A 95 -3.39 -3.09 -0.80
N ARG A 96 -4.33 -3.99 -1.13
CA ARG A 96 -5.71 -4.02 -0.57
C ARG A 96 -5.86 -4.81 0.72
N PHE A 97 -5.09 -5.88 0.91
CA PHE A 97 -5.34 -6.86 1.98
C PHE A 97 -4.11 -7.20 2.84
N SER A 98 -2.92 -6.72 2.49
CA SER A 98 -1.72 -6.89 3.30
C SER A 98 -1.30 -5.60 4.00
N ILE A 99 -0.39 -5.74 4.96
CA ILE A 99 0.33 -4.65 5.61
C ILE A 99 1.73 -5.13 5.99
N CYS A 100 2.73 -4.28 5.79
CA CYS A 100 4.06 -4.49 6.34
C CYS A 100 4.00 -4.28 7.86
N ARG A 101 4.18 -5.35 8.62
CA ARG A 101 4.07 -5.31 10.09
C ARG A 101 5.31 -5.88 10.75
N TYR A 102 5.63 -5.36 11.93
CA TYR A 102 6.67 -5.92 12.78
C TYR A 102 6.17 -7.22 13.43
N LYS A 103 6.94 -8.29 13.30
CA LYS A 103 6.69 -9.60 13.91
C LYS A 103 7.67 -9.79 15.06
N ARG A 104 7.15 -9.83 16.29
CA ARG A 104 7.98 -9.98 17.50
C ARG A 104 8.74 -11.31 17.51
N GLN A 105 8.12 -12.40 17.03
CA GLN A 105 8.73 -13.73 17.02
C GLN A 105 10.01 -13.81 16.20
N THR A 106 10.04 -13.11 15.07
CA THR A 106 11.18 -13.12 14.13
C THR A 106 12.01 -11.84 14.19
N GLN A 107 11.65 -10.91 15.08
CA GLN A 107 12.20 -9.57 15.20
C GLN A 107 12.37 -8.88 13.83
N SER A 108 11.37 -9.04 12.96
CA SER A 108 11.44 -8.57 11.58
C SER A 108 10.11 -8.08 11.04
N CYS A 109 10.20 -7.16 10.09
CA CYS A 109 9.09 -6.64 9.33
C CYS A 109 8.78 -7.57 8.16
N GLY A 110 7.50 -7.87 7.97
CA GLY A 110 7.05 -8.66 6.84
C GLY A 110 5.59 -8.40 6.52
N PHE A 111 5.24 -8.62 5.26
CA PHE A 111 3.84 -8.62 4.85
C PHE A 111 3.07 -9.73 5.56
N ASN A 112 1.84 -9.44 5.96
CA ASN A 112 0.92 -10.47 6.40
C ASN A 112 0.13 -11.00 5.21
N GLN A 113 0.07 -12.31 5.08
CA GLN A 113 -0.85 -12.97 4.17
C GLN A 113 -1.96 -13.53 5.06
N ARG A 114 -3.14 -12.92 4.98
CA ARG A 114 -4.35 -13.36 5.69
C ARG A 114 -5.33 -13.89 4.66
N THR A 115 -6.36 -14.59 5.12
CA THR A 115 -7.40 -15.18 4.24
C THR A 115 -7.92 -14.26 3.13
N PRO A 116 -8.22 -12.95 3.36
CA PRO A 116 -8.63 -12.06 2.27
C PRO A 116 -7.57 -11.85 1.18
N TYR A 117 -6.29 -11.82 1.57
CA TYR A 117 -5.16 -11.75 0.64
C TYR A 117 -5.06 -13.04 -0.19
N GLU A 118 -5.11 -14.21 0.46
CA GLU A 118 -5.02 -15.51 -0.22
C GLU A 118 -6.17 -15.75 -1.20
N ILE A 119 -7.40 -15.36 -0.81
CA ILE A 119 -8.56 -15.40 -1.70
C ILE A 119 -8.30 -14.52 -2.92
N CYS A 120 -7.87 -13.27 -2.71
CA CYS A 120 -7.60 -12.35 -3.81
C CYS A 120 -6.55 -12.91 -4.80
N GLU A 121 -5.44 -13.46 -4.30
CA GLU A 121 -4.40 -14.07 -5.14
C GLU A 121 -4.97 -15.24 -5.98
N LYS A 122 -5.77 -16.13 -5.36
CA LYS A 122 -6.43 -17.25 -6.07
C LYS A 122 -7.38 -16.76 -7.17
N TRP A 123 -8.15 -15.70 -6.91
CA TRP A 123 -9.07 -15.15 -7.90
C TRP A 123 -8.34 -14.52 -9.09
N LEU A 124 -7.17 -13.91 -8.86
CA LEU A 124 -6.36 -13.35 -9.94
C LEU A 124 -5.64 -14.44 -10.74
N SER A 125 -5.16 -15.50 -10.10
CA SER A 125 -4.48 -16.60 -10.80
C SER A 125 -5.39 -17.42 -11.73
N VAL A 126 -6.71 -17.42 -11.48
CA VAL A 126 -7.70 -18.09 -12.34
C VAL A 126 -8.07 -17.24 -13.57
N LYS A 127 -7.80 -15.94 -13.54
CA LYS A 127 -8.11 -14.99 -14.62
C LYS A 127 -6.90 -14.62 -15.49
N ALA A 128 -5.70 -15.07 -15.11
CA ALA A 128 -4.45 -14.88 -15.84
C ALA A 128 -4.22 -16.05 -16.80
#